data_AF-A0AAD6MT78-F1
#
_entry.id   AF-A0AAD6MT78-F1
#
_cell.length_a   1.000
_cell.length_b   1.000
_cell.length_c   1.000
_cell.angle_alpha   90.00
_cell.angle_beta   90.00
_cell.angle_gamma   90.00
#
_symmetry.space_group_name_H-M   'P 1'
#
loop_
_entity.id
_entity.type
_entity.pdbx_description
1 polymer ?
#
loop_
_entity_poly.entity_id
_entity_poly.type
_entity_poly.pdbx_seq_one_letter_code
_entity_poly.pdbx_strand_id
1 'polypeptide(L)'
;MSTKTETSRMFDFTFVARALQLTFAIIVMGTDGYAIHVYRGHTAYVQFDYGNFYAYMGVPDAWGFLMFCAGWTFLDVIFVTIAGLRFGHSKLIGYICIATEAIALLSWLAGFIAVAINIGSNECPAEENGCGLLKAATVFGALEWLLLMVTTMPTIKFVFKSTRRKGSSEPEVSSVVTV
;
A
#
# COMPACT_ATOMS: atom_id res chain seq x y z
N MET A 1 25.32 -26.33 -6.32
CA MET A 1 25.83 -24.98 -6.67
C MET A 1 24.75 -24.05 -7.21
N SER A 2 23.72 -24.55 -7.92
CA SER A 2 22.62 -23.73 -8.49
C SER A 2 21.69 -23.06 -7.47
N THR A 3 21.38 -23.71 -6.34
CA THR A 3 20.39 -23.22 -5.36
C THR A 3 20.88 -22.01 -4.55
N LYS A 4 22.19 -21.89 -4.29
CA LYS A 4 22.75 -20.78 -3.51
C LYS A 4 22.67 -19.45 -4.26
N THR A 5 22.82 -19.51 -5.59
CA THR A 5 22.78 -18.35 -6.49
C THR A 5 21.36 -17.86 -6.81
N GLU A 6 20.35 -18.71 -6.64
CA GLU A 6 18.94 -18.30 -6.76
C GLU A 6 18.44 -17.63 -5.48
N THR A 7 18.80 -18.16 -4.31
CA THR A 7 18.41 -17.58 -3.02
C THR A 7 19.03 -16.19 -2.80
N SER A 8 20.29 -15.97 -3.22
CA SER A 8 20.91 -14.64 -3.12
C SER A 8 20.19 -13.60 -3.97
N ARG A 9 19.89 -13.93 -5.24
CA ARG A 9 19.16 -13.03 -6.15
C ARG A 9 17.75 -12.70 -5.67
N MET A 10 17.06 -13.65 -5.03
CA MET A 10 15.73 -13.42 -4.47
C MET A 10 15.78 -12.48 -3.25
N PHE A 11 16.82 -12.59 -2.42
CA PHE A 11 17.04 -11.70 -1.28
C PHE A 11 17.37 -10.27 -1.75
N ASP A 12 18.26 -10.15 -2.74
CA ASP A 12 18.65 -8.87 -3.35
C ASP A 12 17.44 -8.16 -3.98
N PHE A 13 16.61 -8.90 -4.73
CA PHE A 13 15.39 -8.34 -5.34
C PHE A 13 14.40 -7.82 -4.29
N THR A 14 14.16 -8.60 -3.23
CA THR A 14 13.22 -8.21 -2.16
C THR A 14 13.72 -6.96 -1.44
N PHE A 15 15.02 -6.89 -1.15
CA PHE A 15 15.62 -5.72 -0.53
C PHE A 15 15.49 -4.46 -1.40
N VAL A 16 15.78 -4.56 -2.70
CA VAL A 16 15.62 -3.45 -3.66
C VAL A 16 14.16 -3.02 -3.74
N ALA A 17 13.21 -3.95 -3.80
CA ALA A 17 11.78 -3.63 -3.83
C ALA A 17 11.34 -2.87 -2.57
N ARG A 18 11.77 -3.30 -1.38
CA ARG A 18 11.47 -2.61 -0.11
C ARG A 18 12.11 -1.21 -0.03
N ALA A 19 13.32 -1.05 -0.55
CA ALA A 19 13.97 0.25 -0.63
C ALA A 19 13.22 1.20 -1.56
N LEU A 20 12.71 0.69 -2.68
CA LEU A 20 11.92 1.48 -3.62
C LEU A 20 10.56 1.86 -3.01
N GLN A 21 9.91 0.94 -2.29
CA GLN A 21 8.67 1.20 -1.56
C GLN A 21 8.82 2.37 -0.57
N LEU A 22 9.88 2.34 0.23
CA LEU A 22 10.20 3.43 1.16
C LEU A 22 10.47 4.76 0.43
N THR A 23 11.17 4.70 -0.71
CA THR A 23 11.49 5.90 -1.49
C THR A 23 10.23 6.54 -2.04
N PHE A 24 9.31 5.76 -2.61
CA PHE A 24 8.04 6.26 -3.13
C PHE A 24 7.14 6.77 -2.00
N ALA A 25 7.09 6.08 -0.86
CA ALA A 25 6.37 6.56 0.32
C ALA A 25 6.91 7.92 0.80
N ILE A 26 8.23 8.14 0.81
CA ILE A 26 8.83 9.45 1.15
C ILE A 26 8.42 10.53 0.16
N ILE A 27 8.48 10.22 -1.15
CA ILE A 27 8.10 11.18 -2.20
C ILE A 27 6.64 11.57 -2.06
N VAL A 28 5.73 10.60 -1.87
CA VAL A 28 4.31 10.84 -1.64
C VAL A 28 4.12 11.69 -0.38
N MET A 29 4.81 11.35 0.72
CA MET A 29 4.70 12.09 1.97
C MET A 29 5.15 13.56 1.82
N GLY A 30 6.24 13.80 1.08
CA GLY A 30 6.74 15.15 0.82
C GLY A 30 5.84 15.96 -0.12
N THR A 31 5.39 15.35 -1.21
CA THR A 31 4.55 16.03 -2.21
C THR A 31 3.15 16.34 -1.67
N ASP A 32 2.50 15.36 -1.06
CA ASP A 32 1.15 15.49 -0.51
C ASP A 32 1.16 16.35 0.76
N GLY A 33 2.16 16.19 1.64
CA GLY A 33 2.33 17.03 2.82
C GLY A 33 2.59 18.49 2.50
N TYR A 34 3.39 18.77 1.48
CA TYR A 34 3.58 20.14 1.01
C TYR A 34 2.28 20.71 0.46
N ALA A 35 1.52 19.94 -0.33
CA ALA A 35 0.25 20.41 -0.86
C ALA A 35 -0.79 20.70 0.22
N ILE A 36 -0.91 19.82 1.22
CA ILE A 36 -1.74 20.05 2.41
C ILE A 36 -1.31 21.33 3.13
N HIS A 37 0.00 21.54 3.32
CA HIS A 37 0.54 22.71 3.98
C HIS A 37 0.29 24.01 3.20
N VAL A 38 0.35 23.97 1.86
CA VAL A 38 0.12 25.14 1.01
C VAL A 38 -1.36 25.48 0.92
N TYR A 39 -2.22 24.48 0.67
CA TYR A 39 -3.64 24.70 0.40
C TYR A 39 -4.39 25.43 1.53
N ARG A 40 -3.91 25.32 2.79
CA ARG A 40 -4.43 25.98 4.01
C ARG A 40 -5.91 26.33 3.92
N GLY A 41 -6.79 25.52 4.52
CA GLY A 41 -8.24 25.65 4.37
C GLY A 41 -8.73 27.11 4.35
N HIS A 42 -9.46 27.46 3.28
CA HIS A 42 -9.76 28.84 2.90
C HIS A 42 -11.27 29.05 2.74
N THR A 43 -11.73 30.29 2.86
CA THR A 43 -13.13 30.63 2.60
C THR A 43 -13.32 30.95 1.12
N ALA A 44 -14.12 30.14 0.44
CA ALA A 44 -14.49 30.32 -0.95
C ALA A 44 -15.92 30.87 -1.06
N TYR A 45 -16.15 31.75 -2.02
CA TYR A 45 -17.50 32.18 -2.38
C TYR A 45 -18.11 31.14 -3.31
N VAL A 46 -19.19 30.50 -2.89
CA VAL A 46 -19.88 29.47 -3.67
C VAL A 46 -21.25 29.98 -4.07
N GLN A 47 -21.53 29.89 -5.37
CA GLN A 47 -22.84 30.20 -5.94
C GLN A 47 -23.66 28.92 -6.05
N PHE A 48 -24.87 28.94 -5.47
CA PHE A 48 -25.88 27.92 -5.67
C PHE A 48 -27.13 28.54 -6.30
N ASP A 49 -27.97 27.72 -6.93
CA ASP A 49 -29.22 28.15 -7.57
C ASP A 49 -30.19 28.88 -6.61
N TYR A 50 -30.04 28.69 -5.30
CA TYR A 50 -30.90 29.27 -4.26
C TYR A 50 -30.25 30.41 -3.46
N GLY A 51 -29.04 30.83 -3.80
CA GLY A 51 -28.34 31.93 -3.13
C GLY A 51 -26.84 31.68 -2.97
N ASN A 52 -26.12 32.74 -2.62
CA ASN A 52 -24.67 32.70 -2.47
C ASN A 52 -24.27 32.82 -0.99
N PHE A 53 -23.25 32.09 -0.58
CA PHE A 53 -22.66 32.23 0.74
C PHE A 53 -21.15 31.95 0.71
N TYR A 54 -20.46 32.37 1.77
CA TYR A 54 -19.05 32.03 1.97
C TYR A 54 -18.97 30.68 2.68
N ALA A 55 -18.41 29.66 2.01
CA ALA A 55 -18.16 28.36 2.60
C ALA A 55 -16.69 28.23 2.97
N TYR A 56 -16.42 27.63 4.13
CA TYR A 56 -15.06 27.26 4.51
C TYR A 56 -14.70 25.91 3.87
N MET A 57 -13.74 25.93 2.96
CA MET A 57 -13.24 24.76 2.25
C MET A 57 -12.00 24.24 2.99
N GLY A 58 -12.17 23.13 3.72
CA GLY A 58 -11.06 22.44 4.38
C GLY A 58 -10.14 21.72 3.38
N VAL A 59 -9.00 21.23 3.88
CA VAL A 59 -8.12 20.34 3.11
C VAL A 59 -8.88 19.05 2.78
N PRO A 60 -8.82 18.53 1.54
CA PRO A 60 -9.47 17.27 1.18
C PRO A 60 -8.98 16.09 2.02
N ASP A 61 -9.92 15.26 2.46
CA ASP A 61 -9.67 14.02 3.22
C ASP A 61 -8.85 12.99 2.43
N ALA A 62 -9.04 12.95 1.11
CA ALA A 62 -8.28 12.11 0.19
C ALA A 62 -6.75 12.30 0.31
N TRP A 63 -6.30 13.55 0.50
CA TRP A 63 -4.88 13.90 0.64
C TRP A 63 -4.37 13.37 1.99
N GLY A 64 -5.15 13.56 3.05
CA GLY A 64 -4.84 12.98 4.36
C GLY A 64 -4.76 11.45 4.35
N PHE A 65 -5.61 10.78 3.56
CA PHE A 65 -5.60 9.33 3.46
C PHE A 65 -4.39 8.78 2.70
N LEU A 66 -3.94 9.43 1.63
CA LEU A 66 -2.73 9.04 0.91
C LEU A 66 -1.47 9.22 1.79
N MET A 67 -1.42 10.29 2.60
CA MET A 67 -0.41 10.46 3.66
C MET A 67 -0.41 9.34 4.69
N PHE A 68 -1.60 8.90 5.12
CA PHE A 68 -1.72 7.74 6.01
C PHE A 68 -1.16 6.47 5.36
N CYS A 69 -1.42 6.23 4.07
CA CYS A 69 -0.87 5.10 3.33
C CYS A 69 0.67 5.14 3.28
N ALA A 70 1.25 6.32 3.02
CA ALA A 70 2.69 6.52 3.06
C ALA A 70 3.27 6.19 4.45
N GLY A 71 2.67 6.71 5.53
CA GLY A 71 3.08 6.41 6.91
C GLY A 71 2.94 4.92 7.27
N TRP A 72 1.86 4.27 6.84
CA TRP A 72 1.64 2.84 7.04
C TRP A 72 2.74 1.99 6.39
N THR A 73 3.24 2.40 5.22
CA THR A 73 4.30 1.68 4.49
C THR A 73 5.60 1.61 5.29
N PHE A 74 5.95 2.68 6.01
CA PHE A 74 7.10 2.64 6.92
C PHE A 74 6.92 1.59 8.01
N LEU A 75 5.74 1.57 8.64
CA LEU A 75 5.44 0.60 9.70
C LEU A 75 5.46 -0.83 9.16
N ASP A 76 4.89 -1.07 7.98
CA ASP A 76 4.88 -2.39 7.34
C ASP A 76 6.29 -2.86 7.01
N VAL A 77 7.11 -2.04 6.35
CA VAL A 77 8.49 -2.40 5.99
C VAL A 77 9.34 -2.68 7.23
N ILE A 78 9.23 -1.86 8.28
CA ILE A 78 9.92 -2.09 9.55
C ILE A 78 9.45 -3.40 10.19
N PHE A 79 8.14 -3.62 10.24
CA PHE A 79 7.54 -4.81 10.83
C PHE A 79 8.01 -6.09 10.11
N VAL A 80 7.91 -6.14 8.79
CA VAL A 80 8.31 -7.31 7.97
C VAL A 80 9.81 -7.57 8.08
N THR A 81 10.64 -6.51 8.11
CA THR A 81 12.10 -6.64 8.28
C THR A 81 12.45 -7.25 9.64
N ILE A 82 11.86 -6.74 10.72
CA ILE A 82 12.09 -7.26 12.07
C ILE A 82 11.53 -8.69 12.20
N ALA A 83 10.35 -8.94 11.63
CA ALA A 83 9.72 -10.26 11.60
C ALA A 83 10.63 -11.31 10.92
N GLY A 84 11.21 -10.96 9.77
CA GLY A 84 12.14 -11.82 9.03
C GLY A 84 13.45 -12.09 9.78
N LEU A 85 13.99 -11.10 10.49
CA LEU A 85 15.25 -11.23 11.23
C LEU A 85 15.10 -12.01 12.54
N ARG A 86 13.99 -11.81 13.27
CA ARG A 86 13.88 -12.25 14.67
C ARG A 86 12.99 -13.46 14.90
N PHE A 87 11.97 -13.68 14.05
CA PHE A 87 10.89 -14.63 14.32
C PHE A 87 10.78 -15.76 13.28
N GLY A 88 11.88 -16.09 12.61
CA GLY A 88 11.96 -17.06 11.52
C GLY A 88 10.95 -18.22 11.60
N HIS A 89 10.23 -18.44 10.50
CA HIS A 89 9.28 -19.54 10.22
C HIS A 89 8.10 -19.75 11.19
N SER A 90 7.78 -18.82 12.09
CA SER A 90 6.52 -18.90 12.83
C SER A 90 5.32 -18.66 11.88
N LYS A 91 4.43 -19.66 11.77
CA LYS A 91 3.25 -19.61 10.90
C LYS A 91 2.34 -18.41 11.20
N LEU A 92 2.24 -18.03 12.47
CA LEU A 92 1.39 -16.92 12.91
C LEU A 92 1.94 -15.56 12.44
N ILE A 93 3.26 -15.36 12.54
CA ILE A 93 3.93 -14.16 12.01
C ILE A 93 3.79 -14.11 10.47
N GLY A 94 3.85 -15.26 9.80
CA GLY A 94 3.61 -15.34 8.36
C GLY A 94 2.20 -14.90 7.96
N TYR A 95 1.16 -15.29 8.69
CA TYR A 95 -0.21 -14.84 8.43
C TYR A 95 -0.38 -13.34 8.67
N ILE A 96 0.22 -12.81 9.74
CA ILE A 96 0.18 -11.38 10.03
C ILE A 96 0.86 -10.58 8.92
N CYS A 97 2.04 -10.99 8.45
CA CYS A 97 2.71 -10.31 7.32
C CYS A 97 1.84 -10.31 6.06
N ILE A 98 1.18 -11.42 5.73
CA ILE A 98 0.28 -11.48 4.57
C ILE A 98 -0.90 -10.50 4.75
N ALA A 99 -1.47 -10.44 5.95
CA ALA A 99 -2.58 -9.54 6.24
C ALA A 99 -2.16 -8.07 6.16
N THR A 100 -1.01 -7.69 6.72
CA THR A 100 -0.51 -6.30 6.66
C THR A 100 -0.18 -5.88 5.24
N GLU A 101 0.41 -6.77 4.44
CA GLU A 101 0.67 -6.54 3.02
C GLU A 101 -0.63 -6.38 2.21
N ALA A 102 -1.67 -7.19 2.49
CA ALA A 102 -2.97 -7.07 1.83
C ALA A 102 -3.69 -5.76 2.18
N ILE A 103 -3.61 -5.34 3.44
CA ILE A 103 -4.15 -4.05 3.89
C ILE A 103 -3.40 -2.91 3.18
N ALA A 104 -2.07 -2.97 3.10
CA ALA A 104 -1.25 -1.98 2.41
C ALA A 104 -1.61 -1.89 0.92
N LEU A 105 -1.77 -3.04 0.24
CA LEU A 105 -2.20 -3.10 -1.15
C LEU A 105 -3.53 -2.38 -1.39
N LEU A 106 -4.54 -2.68 -0.55
CA LEU A 106 -5.87 -2.11 -0.70
C LEU A 106 -5.91 -0.63 -0.32
N SER A 107 -5.14 -0.22 0.70
CA SER A 107 -5.07 1.17 1.12
C SER A 107 -4.41 2.05 0.06
N TRP A 108 -3.30 1.60 -0.53
CA TRP A 108 -2.65 2.33 -1.64
C TRP A 108 -3.55 2.44 -2.86
N LEU A 109 -4.26 1.35 -3.22
CA LEU A 109 -5.24 1.38 -4.32
C LEU A 109 -6.31 2.44 -4.09
N ALA A 110 -6.93 2.43 -2.91
CA ALA A 110 -7.95 3.40 -2.55
C ALA A 110 -7.35 4.82 -2.50
N GLY A 111 -6.12 4.97 -2.00
CA GLY A 111 -5.46 6.26 -1.78
C GLY A 111 -5.21 7.02 -3.06
N PHE A 112 -4.54 6.38 -4.03
CA PHE A 112 -4.23 7.09 -5.28
C PHE A 112 -5.50 7.36 -6.10
N ILE A 113 -6.51 6.46 -6.06
CA ILE A 113 -7.79 6.67 -6.76
C ILE A 113 -8.54 7.85 -6.12
N ALA A 114 -8.61 7.92 -4.78
CA ALA A 114 -9.27 9.02 -4.09
C ALA A 114 -8.64 10.37 -4.45
N VAL A 115 -7.30 10.45 -4.48
CA VAL A 115 -6.59 11.68 -4.89
C VAL A 115 -6.81 11.97 -6.38
N ALA A 116 -6.79 10.97 -7.26
CA ALA A 116 -7.05 11.14 -8.69
C ALA A 116 -8.45 11.70 -8.97
N ILE A 117 -9.47 11.19 -8.28
CA ILE A 117 -10.85 11.68 -8.39
C ILE A 117 -10.93 13.11 -7.86
N ASN A 118 -10.30 13.40 -6.73
CA ASN A 118 -10.33 14.73 -6.13
C ASN A 118 -9.70 15.80 -7.04
N ILE A 119 -8.61 15.48 -7.73
CA ILE A 119 -7.98 16.34 -8.75
C ILE A 119 -8.91 16.54 -9.97
N GLY A 120 -9.69 15.52 -10.34
CA GLY A 120 -10.59 15.57 -11.49
C GLY A 120 -11.92 16.26 -11.23
N SER A 121 -12.42 16.24 -9.99
CA SER A 121 -13.73 16.79 -9.62
C SER A 121 -13.67 18.23 -9.15
N ASN A 122 -12.57 18.62 -8.50
CA ASN A 122 -12.35 19.98 -8.02
C ASN A 122 -11.18 20.55 -8.80
N GLU A 123 -11.44 21.51 -9.67
CA GLU A 123 -10.38 22.27 -10.34
C GLU A 123 -9.46 22.84 -9.26
N CYS A 124 -8.26 22.25 -9.11
CA CYS A 124 -7.20 22.83 -8.29
C CYS A 124 -7.14 24.34 -8.60
N PRO A 125 -7.23 25.22 -7.59
CA PRO A 125 -7.28 26.65 -7.84
C PRO A 125 -6.10 27.07 -8.72
N ALA A 126 -6.40 27.63 -9.90
CA ALA A 126 -5.40 27.99 -10.90
C ALA A 126 -4.42 29.08 -10.44
N GLU A 127 -4.73 29.76 -9.34
CA GLU A 127 -3.85 30.80 -8.76
C GLU A 127 -2.56 30.23 -8.16
N GLU A 128 -2.49 28.94 -7.85
CA GLU A 128 -1.27 28.32 -7.33
C GLU A 128 -0.91 27.07 -8.12
N ASN A 129 0.28 27.05 -8.71
CA ASN A 129 0.90 25.93 -9.46
C ASN A 129 1.01 24.58 -8.69
N GLY A 130 0.29 24.38 -7.57
CA GLY A 130 0.40 23.27 -6.63
C GLY A 130 -0.21 21.94 -7.10
N CYS A 131 -1.05 21.93 -8.14
CA CYS A 131 -1.69 20.67 -8.58
C CYS A 131 -0.71 19.70 -9.27
N GLY A 132 0.43 20.19 -9.77
CA GLY A 132 1.45 19.34 -10.38
C GLY A 132 2.07 18.35 -9.38
N LEU A 133 2.25 18.78 -8.13
CA LEU A 133 2.76 17.95 -7.04
C LEU A 133 1.76 16.85 -6.69
N LEU A 134 0.46 17.15 -6.69
CA LEU A 134 -0.59 16.16 -6.44
C LEU A 134 -0.71 15.12 -7.54
N LYS A 135 -0.56 15.53 -8.80
CA LYS A 135 -0.48 14.60 -9.92
C LYS A 135 0.73 13.69 -9.79
N ALA A 136 1.89 14.23 -9.39
CA ALA A 136 3.07 13.42 -9.10
C ALA A 136 2.80 12.44 -7.94
N ALA A 137 2.22 12.90 -6.83
CA ALA A 137 1.84 12.05 -5.70
C ALA A 137 0.92 10.90 -6.12
N THR A 138 -0.06 11.18 -6.98
CA THR A 138 -0.98 10.17 -7.55
C THR A 138 -0.23 9.13 -8.39
N VAL A 139 0.70 9.56 -9.25
CA VAL A 139 1.51 8.65 -10.08
C VAL A 139 2.42 7.78 -9.21
N PHE A 140 3.13 8.38 -8.25
CA PHE A 140 3.97 7.62 -7.32
C PHE A 140 3.14 6.67 -6.45
N GLY A 141 1.93 7.04 -6.04
CA GLY A 141 1.01 6.14 -5.35
C GLY A 141 0.55 4.95 -6.20
N ALA A 142 0.31 5.16 -7.49
CA ALA A 142 0.00 4.06 -8.41
C ALA A 142 1.21 3.14 -8.65
N LEU A 143 2.42 3.70 -8.76
CA LEU A 143 3.65 2.92 -8.87
C LEU A 143 3.93 2.12 -7.58
N GLU A 144 3.65 2.69 -6.42
CA GLU A 144 3.77 2.02 -5.13
C GLU A 144 2.80 0.84 -5.02
N TRP A 145 1.55 1.04 -5.45
CA TRP A 145 0.57 -0.04 -5.54
C TRP A 145 1.06 -1.18 -6.45
N LEU A 146 1.64 -0.86 -7.62
CA LEU A 146 2.23 -1.86 -8.52
C LEU A 146 3.41 -2.60 -7.87
N LEU A 147 4.27 -1.91 -7.12
CA LEU A 147 5.35 -2.54 -6.38
C LEU A 147 4.84 -3.50 -5.32
N LEU A 148 3.83 -3.10 -4.55
CA LEU A 148 3.19 -3.97 -3.57
C LEU A 148 2.56 -5.21 -4.22
N MET A 149 2.01 -5.07 -5.43
CA MET A 149 1.49 -6.21 -6.19
C MET A 149 2.63 -7.17 -6.57
N VAL A 150 3.76 -6.65 -7.02
CA VAL A 150 4.94 -7.46 -7.37
C VAL A 150 5.52 -8.16 -6.15
N THR A 151 5.58 -7.51 -4.98
CA THR A 151 6.12 -8.12 -3.75
C THR A 151 5.20 -9.17 -3.14
N THR A 152 3.89 -9.09 -3.37
CA THR A 152 2.90 -10.04 -2.82
C THR A 152 2.61 -11.25 -3.73
N MET A 153 2.88 -11.15 -5.05
CA MET A 153 2.72 -12.26 -5.99
C MET A 153 3.47 -13.57 -5.62
N PRO A 154 4.73 -13.54 -5.13
CA PRO A 154 5.45 -14.73 -4.68
C PRO A 154 4.73 -15.43 -3.52
N THR A 155 4.16 -14.65 -2.61
CA THR A 155 3.46 -15.13 -1.41
C THR A 155 2.18 -15.86 -1.77
N ILE A 156 1.39 -15.32 -2.72
CA ILE A 156 0.16 -15.96 -3.21
C ILE A 156 0.47 -17.28 -3.90
N LYS A 157 1.48 -17.33 -4.78
CA LYS A 157 1.89 -18.57 -5.47
C LYS A 157 2.36 -19.65 -4.50
N PHE A 158 3.06 -19.27 -3.43
CA PHE A 158 3.51 -20.23 -2.41
C PHE A 158 2.33 -20.82 -1.63
N VAL A 159 1.35 -20.00 -1.24
CA VAL A 159 0.14 -20.44 -0.53
C VAL A 159 -0.67 -21.40 -1.40
N PHE A 160 -0.97 -21.06 -2.66
CA PHE A 160 -1.73 -21.93 -3.57
C PHE A 160 -1.02 -23.26 -3.85
N LYS A 161 0.31 -23.26 -3.97
CA LYS A 161 1.09 -24.51 -4.16
C LYS A 161 1.13 -25.36 -2.89
N SER A 162 1.13 -24.75 -1.70
CA SER A 162 1.07 -25.45 -0.41
C SER A 162 -0.30 -26.08 -0.14
N THR A 163 -1.38 -25.38 -0.50
CA THR A 163 -2.76 -25.87 -0.38
C THR A 163 -2.99 -27.08 -1.28
N ARG A 164 -2.45 -27.05 -2.51
CA ARG A 164 -2.54 -28.19 -3.44
C ARG A 164 -1.81 -29.43 -2.93
N ARG A 165 -0.76 -29.26 -2.11
CA ARG A 165 0.01 -30.37 -1.53
C ARG A 165 -0.66 -30.97 -0.29
N LYS A 166 -1.55 -30.23 0.37
CA LYS A 166 -2.28 -30.67 1.57
C LYS A 166 -3.57 -31.45 1.25
N GLY A 167 -4.00 -31.49 -0.02
CA GLY A 167 -5.15 -32.26 -0.48
C GLY A 167 -4.84 -33.69 -0.97
N SER A 168 -3.62 -34.20 -0.77
CA SER A 168 -3.18 -35.52 -1.29
C SER A 168 -2.82 -36.54 -0.21
N SER A 169 -3.15 -36.31 1.06
CA SER A 169 -3.01 -37.32 2.11
C SER A 169 -4.39 -37.71 2.63
N GLU A 170 -5.01 -38.64 1.91
CA GLU A 170 -6.15 -39.44 2.35
C GLU A 170 -5.67 -40.35 3.50
N PRO A 171 -6.24 -40.26 4.72
CA PRO A 171 -5.92 -41.22 5.76
C PRO A 171 -6.70 -42.52 5.49
N GLU A 172 -5.96 -43.57 5.15
CA GLU A 172 -6.43 -44.95 5.16
C GLU A 172 -7.02 -45.26 6.54
N VAL A 173 -8.33 -45.45 6.59
CA VAL A 173 -9.06 -45.89 7.79
C VAL A 173 -8.73 -47.37 8.00
N SER A 174 -7.69 -47.64 8.79
CA SER A 174 -7.41 -48.98 9.28
C SER A 174 -8.35 -49.29 10.45
N SER A 175 -9.46 -49.96 10.14
CA SER A 175 -10.36 -50.56 11.11
C SER A 175 -9.67 -51.76 11.77
N VAL A 176 -9.12 -51.56 12.96
CA VAL A 176 -8.77 -52.64 13.89
C VAL A 176 -10.01 -52.92 14.75
N VAL A 177 -10.73 -53.99 14.42
CA VAL A 177 -11.77 -54.56 15.29
C VAL A 177 -11.12 -55.64 16.13
N THR A 178 -11.09 -55.41 17.44
CA THR A 178 -10.77 -56.40 18.47
C THR A 178 -12.00 -57.27 18.72
N VAL A 179 -11.91 -58.59 18.50
CA VAL A 179 -12.26 -59.69 19.44
C VAL A 179 -11.51 -60.95 18.98
#